data_AF-A0A7J7DTZ2-F1
#
_entry.id   AF-A0A7J7DTZ2-F1
#
_cell.length_a   1.000
_cell.length_b   1.000
_cell.length_c   1.000
_cell.angle_alpha   90.00
_cell.angle_beta   90.00
_cell.angle_gamma   90.00
#
_symmetry.space_group_name_H-M   'P 1'
#
loop_
_entity.id
_entity.type
_entity.pdbx_description
1 polymer ?
#
loop_
_entity_poly.entity_id
_entity_poly.type
_entity_poly.pdbx_seq_one_letter_code
_entity_poly.pdbx_strand_id
1 'polypeptide(L)'
;MNGCPNVVKEVDQSGDGIESVIHRVESHLAEGKLAEAADALEEGLRGSQAEEIVGGWVRRVRNKAITEQALTLLQSYATCISLT
;
A
#
# COMPACT_ATOMS: atom_id res chain seq x y z
N MET A 1 49.92 -10.01 -10.46
CA MET A 1 49.02 -8.99 -9.91
C MET A 1 47.67 -9.14 -10.60
N ASN A 2 46.61 -8.90 -9.81
CA ASN A 2 45.23 -9.34 -9.99
C ASN A 2 44.52 -8.81 -11.25
N GLY A 3 43.49 -9.54 -11.66
CA GLY A 3 42.46 -9.05 -12.55
C GLY A 3 41.26 -10.00 -12.54
N CYS A 4 40.62 -10.18 -11.40
CA CYS A 4 39.32 -10.86 -11.35
C CYS A 4 38.35 -10.10 -12.27
N PRO A 5 37.64 -10.77 -13.19
CA PRO A 5 36.59 -10.11 -13.95
C PRO A 5 35.49 -9.72 -12.97
N ASN A 6 35.17 -8.43 -12.99
CA ASN A 6 34.09 -7.83 -12.22
C ASN A 6 32.80 -8.61 -12.49
N VAL A 7 32.39 -9.47 -11.56
CA VAL A 7 30.99 -9.91 -11.47
C VAL A 7 30.23 -8.66 -11.09
N VAL A 8 29.78 -7.95 -12.12
CA VAL A 8 28.65 -7.03 -11.98
C VAL A 8 27.55 -7.92 -11.44
N LYS A 9 27.30 -7.81 -10.14
CA LYS A 9 26.09 -8.37 -9.56
C LYS A 9 24.97 -7.62 -10.24
N GLU A 10 24.45 -8.20 -11.32
CA GLU A 10 23.07 -8.00 -11.71
C GLU A 10 22.29 -8.32 -10.44
N VAL A 11 22.01 -7.27 -9.66
CA VAL A 11 20.96 -7.30 -8.66
C VAL A 11 19.75 -7.61 -9.48
N ASP A 12 19.37 -8.88 -9.40
CA ASP A 12 18.26 -9.48 -10.10
C ASP A 12 17.12 -8.45 -10.05
N GLN A 13 16.83 -7.85 -11.21
CA GLN A 13 15.72 -6.92 -11.40
C GLN A 13 14.41 -7.72 -11.38
N SER A 14 14.26 -8.61 -10.41
CA SER A 14 12.98 -9.12 -10.00
C SER A 14 12.27 -7.91 -9.42
N GLY A 15 11.41 -7.28 -10.22
CA GLY A 15 10.55 -6.14 -9.84
C GLY A 15 9.54 -6.47 -8.74
N ASP A 16 9.86 -7.44 -7.88
CA ASP A 16 9.10 -7.99 -6.76
C ASP A 16 9.87 -7.80 -5.44
N GLY A 17 10.85 -6.89 -5.41
CA GLY A 17 11.48 -6.46 -4.17
C GLY A 17 10.56 -5.58 -3.32
N ILE A 18 10.90 -5.41 -2.04
CA ILE A 18 10.15 -4.55 -1.11
C ILE A 18 9.96 -3.11 -1.62
N GLU A 19 10.89 -2.60 -2.42
CA GLU A 19 10.78 -1.27 -3.04
C GLU A 19 9.62 -1.19 -4.05
N SER A 20 9.36 -2.27 -4.79
CA SER A 20 8.20 -2.38 -5.70
C SER A 20 6.88 -2.42 -4.93
N VAL A 21 6.85 -3.14 -3.80
CA VAL A 21 5.70 -3.18 -2.89
C VAL A 21 5.40 -1.78 -2.35
N ILE A 22 6.41 -1.06 -1.88
CA ILE A 22 6.24 0.32 -1.37
C ILE A 22 5.73 1.25 -2.46
N HIS A 23 6.32 1.22 -3.67
CA HIS A 23 5.86 2.06 -4.77
C HIS A 23 4.39 1.78 -5.15
N ARG A 24 3.97 0.51 -5.15
CA ARG A 24 2.56 0.14 -5.35
C ARG A 24 1.68 0.71 -4.25
N VAL A 25 2.08 0.59 -2.99
CA VAL A 25 1.32 1.12 -1.84
C VAL A 25 1.16 2.64 -1.94
N GLU A 26 2.23 3.36 -2.27
CA GLU A 26 2.21 4.81 -2.46
C GLU A 26 1.27 5.24 -3.59
N SER A 27 1.26 4.52 -4.72
CA SER A 27 0.31 4.78 -5.82
C SER A 27 -1.14 4.64 -5.36
N HIS A 28 -1.48 3.59 -4.62
CA HIS A 28 -2.83 3.39 -4.11
C HIS A 28 -3.23 4.46 -3.10
N LEU A 29 -2.30 4.87 -2.22
CA LEU A 29 -2.54 5.97 -1.26
C LEU A 29 -2.79 7.30 -1.98
N ALA A 30 -2.05 7.61 -3.04
CA ALA A 30 -2.25 8.82 -3.83
C ALA A 30 -3.64 8.86 -4.51
N GLU A 31 -4.18 7.69 -4.85
CA GLU A 31 -5.51 7.53 -5.43
C GLU A 31 -6.63 7.44 -4.39
N GLY A 32 -6.31 7.47 -3.08
CA GLY A 32 -7.29 7.28 -1.99
C GLY A 32 -7.77 5.84 -1.81
N LYS A 33 -7.11 4.88 -2.48
CA LYS A 33 -7.43 3.44 -2.47
C LYS A 33 -6.82 2.75 -1.26
N LEU A 34 -7.36 3.06 -0.08
CA LEU A 34 -6.82 2.59 1.19
C LEU A 34 -6.86 1.07 1.35
N ALA A 35 -7.90 0.39 0.85
CA ALA A 35 -8.02 -1.06 0.98
C ALA A 35 -6.96 -1.78 0.14
N GLU A 36 -6.78 -1.32 -1.10
CA GLU A 36 -5.84 -1.86 -2.06
C GLU A 36 -4.38 -1.57 -1.65
N ALA A 37 -4.12 -0.42 -1.04
CA ALA A 37 -2.85 -0.10 -0.41
C ALA A 37 -2.54 -1.07 0.75
N ALA A 38 -3.55 -1.44 1.53
CA ALA A 38 -3.38 -2.36 2.64
C ALA A 38 -3.08 -3.79 2.17
N ASP A 39 -3.82 -4.27 1.17
CA ASP A 39 -3.65 -5.61 0.60
C ASP A 39 -2.31 -5.76 -0.13
N ALA A 40 -1.87 -4.73 -0.88
CA ALA A 40 -0.57 -4.76 -1.54
C ALA A 40 0.60 -4.86 -0.56
N LEU A 41 0.50 -4.19 0.60
CA LEU A 41 1.53 -4.24 1.63
C LEU A 41 1.49 -5.57 2.42
N GLU A 42 0.30 -6.10 2.71
CA GLU A 42 0.12 -7.38 3.39
C GLU A 42 0.70 -8.53 2.56
N GLU A 43 0.37 -8.61 1.27
CA GLU A 43 0.92 -9.64 0.38
C GLU A 43 2.43 -9.48 0.14
N GLY A 44 2.92 -8.23 0.02
CA GLY A 44 4.35 -7.97 -0.17
C GLY A 44 5.23 -8.24 1.05
N LEU A 45 4.63 -8.40 2.24
CA LEU A 45 5.33 -8.70 3.49
C LEU A 45 5.05 -10.11 4.03
N ARG A 46 4.20 -10.87 3.36
CA ARG A 46 3.79 -12.21 3.77
C ARG A 46 5.00 -13.15 3.89
N GLY A 47 5.12 -13.82 5.04
CA GLY A 47 6.24 -14.69 5.37
C GLY A 47 7.50 -13.94 5.84
N SER A 48 7.45 -12.62 5.97
CA SER A 48 8.53 -11.81 6.54
C SER A 48 8.26 -11.48 8.01
N GLN A 49 9.32 -11.14 8.75
CA GLN A 49 9.18 -10.67 10.13
C GLN A 49 8.36 -9.37 10.24
N ALA A 50 8.22 -8.60 9.16
CA ALA A 50 7.45 -7.36 9.13
C ALA A 50 5.93 -7.59 9.05
N GLU A 51 5.48 -8.81 8.72
CA GLU A 51 4.06 -9.18 8.65
C GLU A 51 3.31 -8.88 9.97
N GLU A 52 3.93 -9.22 11.10
CA GLU A 52 3.33 -8.99 12.43
C GLU A 52 3.15 -7.49 12.73
N ILE A 53 4.12 -6.67 12.33
CA ILE A 53 4.09 -5.21 12.52
C ILE A 53 3.02 -4.59 11.61
N VAL A 54 2.89 -5.10 10.38
CA VAL A 54 2.01 -4.52 9.38
C VAL A 54 0.54 -4.86 9.62
N GLY A 55 0.22 -6.00 10.22
CA GLY A 55 -1.17 -6.38 10.51
C GLY A 55 -1.91 -5.32 11.35
N GLY A 56 -1.23 -4.69 12.31
CA GLY A 56 -1.78 -3.59 13.08
C GLY A 56 -2.06 -2.33 12.26
N TRP A 57 -1.22 -2.05 11.26
CA TRP A 57 -1.42 -0.94 10.32
C TRP A 57 -2.56 -1.24 9.34
N VAL A 58 -2.59 -2.44 8.72
CA VAL A 58 -3.64 -2.89 7.80
C VAL A 58 -5.02 -2.75 8.44
N ARG A 59 -5.17 -3.18 9.70
CA ARG A 59 -6.43 -3.03 10.44
C ARG A 59 -6.88 -1.58 10.57
N ARG A 60 -5.95 -0.66 10.85
CA ARG A 60 -6.26 0.78 10.97
C ARG A 60 -6.63 1.38 9.62
N VAL A 61 -5.94 1.01 8.56
CA VAL A 61 -6.20 1.50 7.20
C VAL A 61 -7.59 1.05 6.71
N ARG A 62 -7.96 -0.21 6.93
CA ARG A 62 -9.32 -0.70 6.60
C ARG A 62 -10.41 0.03 7.38
N ASN A 63 -10.22 0.27 8.68
CA ASN A 63 -11.16 1.08 9.48
C ASN A 63 -11.29 2.51 8.95
N LYS A 64 -10.19 3.10 8.50
CA LYS A 64 -10.19 4.43 7.89
C LYS A 64 -10.96 4.44 6.57
N ALA A 65 -10.77 3.44 5.71
CA ALA A 65 -11.51 3.31 4.45
C ALA A 65 -13.04 3.27 4.67
N ILE A 66 -13.50 2.51 5.67
CA ILE A 66 -14.93 2.45 6.03
C ILE A 66 -15.45 3.83 6.48
N THR A 67 -14.65 4.53 7.30
CA THR A 67 -15.02 5.86 7.81
C THR A 67 -15.10 6.90 6.69
N GLU A 68 -14.17 6.85 5.74
CA GLU A 68 -14.17 7.76 4.57
C GLU A 68 -15.35 7.50 3.62
N GLN A 69 -15.69 6.23 3.41
CA GLN A 69 -16.89 5.86 2.65
C GLN A 69 -18.17 6.37 3.35
N ALA A 70 -18.28 6.18 4.67
CA ALA A 70 -19.40 6.68 5.44
C ALA A 70 -19.50 8.22 5.39
N LEU A 71 -18.38 8.93 5.53
CA LEU A 71 -18.33 10.38 5.43
C LEU A 71 -18.83 10.88 4.07
N THR A 72 -18.40 10.24 2.99
CA THR A 72 -18.82 10.58 1.62
C THR A 72 -20.35 10.43 1.47
N LEU A 73 -20.91 9.37 2.03
CA LEU A 73 -22.36 9.15 2.03
C LEU A 73 -23.09 10.26 2.80
N LEU A 74 -22.64 10.60 4.01
CA LEU A 74 -23.25 11.68 4.81
C LEU A 74 -23.16 13.04 4.10
N GLN A 75 -22.03 13.35 3.47
CA GLN A 75 -21.82 14.60 2.74
C GLN A 75 -22.72 14.69 1.49
N SER A 76 -22.84 13.61 0.73
CA SER A 76 -23.72 13.58 -0.44
C SER A 76 -25.19 13.77 -0.02
N TYR A 77 -25.61 13.16 1.09
CA TYR A 77 -26.95 13.36 1.65
C TYR A 77 -27.19 14.81 2.08
N ALA A 78 -26.27 15.41 2.85
CA ALA A 78 -26.38 16.81 3.27
C ALA A 78 -26.41 17.78 2.08
N THR A 79 -25.63 17.49 1.03
CA THR A 79 -25.60 18.28 -0.20
C THR A 79 -26.93 18.18 -0.94
N CYS A 80 -27.49 16.98 -1.12
CA CYS A 80 -28.79 16.79 -1.77
C CYS A 80 -29.93 17.54 -1.06
N ILE A 81 -29.94 17.51 0.29
CA ILE A 81 -30.96 18.24 1.05
C ILE A 81 -30.79 19.75 0.91
N SER A 82 -29.55 20.25 0.91
CA SER A 82 -29.30 21.70 0.82
C SER A 82 -29.64 22.29 -0.56
N LEU A 83 -29.78 21.44 -1.59
CA LEU A 83 -30.16 21.83 -2.95
C LEU A 83 -31.68 21.77 -3.20
N THR A 84 -32.46 21.29 -2.23
CA THR A 84 -33.93 21.22 -2.27
C THR A 84 -34.52 22.39 -1.49
#